data_AF-A0A8H6SNC3-F1
#
_entry.id   AF-A0A8H6SNC3-F1
#
_cell.length_a   1.000
_cell.length_b   1.000
_cell.length_c   1.000
_cell.angle_alpha   90.00
_cell.angle_beta   90.00
_cell.angle_gamma   90.00
#
_symmetry.space_group_name_H-M   'P 1'
#
loop_
_entity.id
_entity.type
_entity.pdbx_description
1 polymer ?
#
loop_
_entity_poly.entity_id
_entity_poly.type
_entity_poly.pdbx_seq_one_letter_code
_entity_poly.pdbx_strand_id
1 'polypeptide(L)'
;MATSTVTELDVAALSGPELALLLPTLPLEAEYPQRPGPNNSTSAHILELLKRENNPAFHGPLSTAILTTISTLPLATATDAEIDRVAFLLFEVIMSLPRSDIEYFRSALTHLTTSPLGRLDWVNSGSNDVLRYLDASEPYTPTHKTDNMSIRSIQEGVHSSEEMRPFLAHMVFWMTTSGGYWLVNHGAPSQLARFPALAVDGILYHLHELAEEGENIEVHWAVKSLLFVLREVPSHLREPLRPAIERIAHFPVDDDDLNDDDDWDWRNSSPQVALRLLMEMDYWVSIPSRMRSRPSK
;
A
#
# COMPACT_ATOMS: atom_id res chain seq x y z
N MET A 1 -42.25 19.09 6.81
CA MET A 1 -40.85 18.96 6.37
C MET A 1 -40.39 17.58 6.76
N ALA A 2 -40.33 16.66 5.80
CA ALA A 2 -39.88 15.29 6.02
C ALA A 2 -38.42 15.21 5.60
N THR A 3 -37.52 15.03 6.56
CA THR A 3 -36.16 14.55 6.32
C THR A 3 -36.27 13.11 5.84
N SER A 4 -36.23 12.93 4.52
CA SER A 4 -36.13 11.62 3.89
C SER A 4 -34.74 11.06 4.19
N THR A 5 -34.66 10.18 5.18
CA THR A 5 -33.54 9.28 5.37
C THR A 5 -33.43 8.42 4.11
N VAL A 6 -32.31 8.50 3.40
CA VAL A 6 -31.97 7.60 2.30
C VAL A 6 -31.75 6.21 2.89
N THR A 7 -32.83 5.48 3.12
CA THR A 7 -32.81 4.08 3.56
C THR A 7 -32.68 3.21 2.31
N GLU A 8 -31.57 2.48 2.23
CA GLU A 8 -31.33 1.34 1.32
C GLU A 8 -31.67 1.61 -0.15
N LEU A 9 -30.88 2.49 -0.77
CA LEU A 9 -30.77 2.47 -2.22
C LEU A 9 -30.04 1.17 -2.60
N ASP A 10 -30.72 0.28 -3.32
CA ASP A 10 -30.11 -0.93 -3.88
C ASP A 10 -29.12 -0.52 -4.98
N VAL A 11 -27.91 -0.19 -4.56
CA VAL A 11 -26.84 0.31 -5.44
C VAL A 11 -26.50 -0.73 -6.52
N ALA A 12 -26.74 -2.02 -6.27
CA ALA A 12 -26.54 -3.09 -7.25
C ALA A 12 -27.56 -3.06 -8.40
N ALA A 13 -28.72 -2.41 -8.22
CA ALA A 13 -29.74 -2.25 -9.25
C ALA A 13 -29.52 -1.00 -10.14
N LEU A 14 -28.59 -0.13 -9.78
CA LEU A 14 -28.36 1.14 -10.49
C LEU A 14 -27.55 0.93 -11.77
N SER A 15 -28.03 1.52 -12.86
CA SER A 15 -27.25 1.68 -14.08
C SER A 15 -26.13 2.72 -13.89
N GLY A 16 -25.09 2.68 -14.74
CA GLY A 16 -23.98 3.65 -14.68
C GLY A 16 -24.43 5.12 -14.65
N PRO A 17 -25.38 5.57 -15.50
CA PRO A 17 -25.88 6.94 -15.45
C PRO A 17 -26.59 7.30 -14.14
N GLU A 18 -27.27 6.35 -13.50
CA GLU A 18 -27.92 6.57 -12.20
C GLU A 18 -26.89 6.65 -11.08
N LEU A 19 -25.83 5.83 -11.16
CA LEU A 19 -24.66 5.95 -10.28
C LEU A 19 -23.98 7.31 -10.45
N ALA A 20 -23.81 7.80 -11.68
CA ALA A 20 -23.22 9.11 -11.98
C ALA A 20 -23.94 10.27 -11.30
N LEU A 21 -25.28 10.19 -11.20
CA LEU A 21 -26.12 11.19 -10.58
C LEU A 21 -26.10 11.11 -9.04
N LEU A 22 -25.80 9.94 -8.49
CA LEU A 22 -25.68 9.72 -7.05
C LEU A 22 -24.27 9.99 -6.51
N LEU A 23 -23.25 9.88 -7.36
CA LEU A 23 -21.85 10.15 -7.02
C LEU A 23 -21.60 11.52 -6.37
N PRO A 24 -22.33 12.61 -6.68
CA PRO A 24 -22.23 13.88 -5.95
C PRO A 24 -23.02 13.92 -4.64
N THR A 25 -24.02 13.05 -4.43
CA THR A 25 -25.02 13.19 -3.36
C THR A 25 -24.84 12.26 -2.15
N LEU A 26 -24.06 11.19 -2.27
CA LEU A 26 -23.64 10.36 -1.11
C LEU A 26 -23.00 11.26 0.00
N PRO A 27 -23.20 10.95 1.28
CA PRO A 27 -22.61 11.72 2.36
C PRO A 27 -21.07 11.59 2.37
N LEU A 28 -20.37 12.71 2.49
CA LEU A 28 -19.00 12.74 3.00
C LEU A 28 -19.10 12.54 4.50
N GLU A 29 -18.48 11.49 5.04
CA GLU A 29 -18.16 11.52 6.46
C GLU A 29 -17.20 12.69 6.66
N ALA A 30 -17.69 13.73 7.33
CA ALA A 30 -16.87 14.80 7.83
C ALA A 30 -15.89 14.19 8.82
N GLU A 31 -14.63 14.63 8.73
CA GLU A 31 -13.46 14.11 9.46
C GLU A 31 -12.82 12.90 8.79
N TYR A 32 -11.62 13.11 8.23
CA TYR A 32 -10.61 12.06 8.11
C TYR A 32 -10.38 11.48 9.52
N PRO A 33 -10.79 10.24 9.84
CA PRO A 33 -10.29 9.59 11.03
C PRO A 33 -9.06 8.80 10.62
N GLN A 34 -8.06 8.81 11.48
CA GLN A 34 -7.12 7.72 11.48
C GLN A 34 -7.89 6.39 11.54
N ARG A 35 -7.64 5.51 10.56
CA ARG A 35 -8.29 4.21 10.31
C ARG A 35 -9.79 4.24 9.91
N PRO A 36 -10.14 3.63 8.76
CA PRO A 36 -11.46 3.04 8.60
C PRO A 36 -11.52 1.73 9.42
N GLY A 37 -12.42 1.69 10.41
CA GLY A 37 -13.00 0.42 10.84
C GLY A 37 -13.83 -0.18 9.69
N PRO A 38 -13.94 -1.51 9.58
CA PRO A 38 -14.29 -2.18 8.32
C PRO A 38 -15.73 -2.01 7.80
N ASN A 39 -16.67 -1.32 8.46
CA ASN A 39 -18.09 -1.67 8.24
C ASN A 39 -19.09 -0.58 7.78
N ASN A 40 -18.81 0.73 7.72
CA ASN A 40 -19.92 1.71 7.60
C ASN A 40 -19.83 2.84 6.56
N SER A 41 -18.92 2.84 5.57
CA SER A 41 -18.93 3.92 4.56
C SER A 41 -19.59 3.50 3.24
N THR A 42 -20.39 4.39 2.65
CA THR A 42 -20.96 4.19 1.30
C THR A 42 -19.86 3.97 0.25
N SER A 43 -18.68 4.55 0.46
CA SER A 43 -17.47 4.26 -0.31
C SER A 43 -17.04 2.81 -0.13
N ALA A 44 -16.99 2.27 1.09
CA ALA A 44 -16.71 0.86 1.34
C ALA A 44 -17.75 -0.07 0.70
N HIS A 45 -19.03 0.34 0.63
CA HIS A 45 -20.07 -0.43 -0.06
C HIS A 45 -19.92 -0.40 -1.60
N ILE A 46 -19.60 0.75 -2.20
CA ILE A 46 -19.27 0.84 -3.63
C ILE A 46 -18.00 0.03 -3.94
N LEU A 47 -16.99 0.10 -3.07
CA LEU A 47 -15.76 -0.69 -3.19
C LEU A 47 -16.02 -2.19 -3.01
N GLU A 48 -16.90 -2.57 -2.08
CA GLU A 48 -17.30 -3.96 -1.88
C GLU A 48 -18.12 -4.46 -3.07
N LEU A 49 -18.99 -3.64 -3.65
CA LEU A 49 -19.69 -3.98 -4.90
C LEU A 49 -18.70 -4.15 -6.06
N LEU A 50 -17.73 -3.25 -6.22
CA LEU A 50 -16.68 -3.36 -7.25
C LEU A 50 -15.81 -4.61 -7.06
N LYS A 51 -15.41 -4.91 -5.82
CA LYS A 51 -14.61 -6.09 -5.47
C LYS A 51 -15.39 -7.40 -5.59
N ARG A 52 -16.67 -7.39 -5.22
CA ARG A 52 -17.54 -8.59 -5.17
C ARG A 52 -18.05 -8.97 -6.55
N GLU A 53 -18.25 -7.99 -7.43
CA GLU A 53 -18.66 -8.24 -8.79
C GLU A 53 -17.47 -8.68 -9.66
N ASN A 54 -16.27 -8.07 -9.54
CA ASN A 54 -15.14 -8.25 -10.49
C ASN A 54 -15.63 -8.45 -11.94
N ASN A 55 -16.70 -7.73 -12.28
CA ASN A 55 -17.58 -8.01 -13.40
C ASN A 55 -17.24 -6.96 -14.44
N PRO A 56 -16.63 -7.35 -15.56
CA PRO A 56 -16.28 -6.42 -16.63
C PRO A 56 -17.48 -5.58 -17.10
N ALA A 57 -18.71 -6.09 -16.92
CA ALA A 57 -19.94 -5.39 -17.25
C ALA A 57 -20.21 -4.13 -16.41
N PHE A 58 -19.73 -4.06 -15.16
CA PHE A 58 -19.90 -2.89 -14.28
C PHE A 58 -18.83 -1.82 -14.45
N HIS A 59 -17.65 -2.21 -14.93
CA HIS A 59 -16.55 -1.28 -15.12
C HIS A 59 -16.87 -0.23 -16.19
N GLY A 60 -17.54 -0.61 -17.29
CA GLY A 60 -17.91 0.33 -18.36
C GLY A 60 -18.84 1.46 -17.90
N PRO A 61 -20.01 1.16 -17.33
CA PRO A 61 -20.97 2.18 -16.90
C PRO A 61 -20.46 3.07 -15.76
N LEU A 62 -19.76 2.52 -14.76
CA LEU A 62 -19.15 3.32 -13.68
C LEU A 62 -17.98 4.18 -14.19
N SER A 63 -17.12 3.64 -15.04
CA SER A 63 -16.03 4.41 -15.64
C SER A 63 -16.60 5.57 -16.46
N THR A 64 -17.64 5.32 -17.25
CA THR A 64 -18.33 6.36 -18.02
C THR A 64 -18.94 7.43 -17.13
N ALA A 65 -19.55 7.04 -16.01
CA ALA A 65 -20.09 7.96 -15.01
C ALA A 65 -19.00 8.87 -14.45
N ILE A 66 -17.93 8.29 -13.92
CA ILE A 66 -16.80 9.04 -13.33
C ILE A 66 -16.14 9.95 -14.37
N LEU A 67 -15.88 9.43 -15.59
CA LEU A 67 -15.32 10.21 -16.70
C LEU A 67 -16.19 11.41 -17.04
N THR A 68 -17.50 11.20 -17.15
CA THR A 68 -18.46 12.26 -17.45
C THR A 68 -18.48 13.29 -16.33
N THR A 69 -18.56 12.85 -15.07
CA THR A 69 -18.54 13.74 -13.91
C THR A 69 -17.27 14.58 -13.88
N ILE A 70 -16.08 13.98 -14.01
CA ILE A 70 -14.80 14.72 -13.96
C ILE A 70 -14.66 15.68 -15.13
N SER A 71 -15.00 15.22 -16.34
CA SER A 71 -14.83 16.03 -17.56
C SER A 71 -15.81 17.20 -17.65
N THR A 72 -16.92 17.15 -16.90
CA THR A 72 -17.93 18.21 -16.84
C THR A 72 -17.91 19.00 -15.54
N LEU A 73 -17.11 18.58 -14.56
CA LEU A 73 -16.96 19.28 -13.29
C LEU A 73 -16.35 20.66 -13.57
N PRO A 74 -17.04 21.77 -13.24
CA PRO A 74 -16.50 23.09 -13.45
C PRO A 74 -15.43 23.36 -12.38
N LEU A 75 -14.19 22.91 -12.61
CA LEU A 75 -13.08 22.98 -11.64
C LEU A 75 -12.84 24.38 -11.08
N ALA A 76 -13.19 25.44 -11.82
CA ALA A 76 -13.08 26.82 -11.36
C ALA A 76 -14.09 27.20 -10.25
N THR A 77 -15.19 26.45 -10.12
CA THR A 77 -16.29 26.76 -9.19
C THR A 77 -16.67 25.58 -8.29
N ALA A 78 -16.15 24.38 -8.55
CA ALA A 78 -16.34 23.22 -7.70
C ALA A 78 -15.69 23.44 -6.32
N THR A 79 -16.30 22.89 -5.28
CA THR A 79 -15.73 22.91 -3.94
C THR A 79 -14.61 21.87 -3.81
N ASP A 80 -13.65 22.11 -2.92
CA ASP A 80 -12.56 21.16 -2.66
C ASP A 80 -13.09 19.76 -2.29
N ALA A 81 -14.18 19.70 -1.50
CA ALA A 81 -14.81 18.44 -1.09
C ALA A 81 -15.44 17.65 -2.25
N GLU A 82 -16.00 18.33 -3.25
CA GLU A 82 -16.55 17.67 -4.45
C GLU A 82 -15.43 17.08 -5.31
N ILE A 83 -14.34 17.84 -5.49
CA ILE A 83 -13.18 17.39 -6.26
C ILE A 83 -12.50 16.21 -5.56
N ASP A 84 -12.26 16.33 -4.25
CA ASP A 84 -11.62 15.29 -3.44
C ASP A 84 -12.34 13.95 -3.54
N ARG A 85 -13.67 14.00 -3.46
CA ARG A 85 -14.49 12.81 -3.48
C ARG A 85 -14.49 12.08 -4.81
N VAL A 86 -14.66 12.84 -5.90
CA VAL A 86 -14.66 12.25 -7.25
C VAL A 86 -13.26 11.72 -7.58
N ALA A 87 -12.20 12.44 -7.19
CA ALA A 87 -10.82 11.99 -7.36
C ALA A 87 -10.52 10.72 -6.55
N PHE A 88 -10.96 10.64 -5.28
CA PHE A 88 -10.79 9.44 -4.46
C PHE A 88 -11.41 8.21 -5.12
N LEU A 89 -12.66 8.31 -5.55
CA LEU A 89 -13.35 7.22 -6.24
C LEU A 89 -12.71 6.85 -7.58
N LEU A 90 -12.23 7.85 -8.33
CA LEU A 90 -11.48 7.62 -9.55
C LEU A 90 -10.23 6.79 -9.26
N PHE A 91 -9.40 7.16 -8.28
CA PHE A 91 -8.16 6.46 -8.00
C PHE A 91 -8.42 5.03 -7.51
N GLU A 92 -9.42 4.81 -6.66
CA GLU A 92 -9.82 3.45 -6.25
C GLU A 92 -10.22 2.56 -7.44
N VAL A 93 -11.00 3.10 -8.38
CA VAL A 93 -11.38 2.40 -9.61
C VAL A 93 -10.13 2.12 -10.45
N ILE A 94 -9.29 3.12 -10.71
CA ILE A 94 -8.05 2.98 -11.49
C ILE A 94 -7.16 1.87 -10.93
N MET A 95 -7.00 1.78 -9.61
CA MET A 95 -6.19 0.75 -8.97
C MET A 95 -6.66 -0.68 -9.28
N SER A 96 -7.94 -0.86 -9.61
CA SER A 96 -8.54 -2.18 -9.89
C SER A 96 -8.65 -2.49 -11.39
N LEU A 97 -8.47 -1.50 -12.27
CA LEU A 97 -8.65 -1.66 -13.71
C LEU A 97 -7.37 -2.15 -14.41
N PRO A 98 -7.44 -3.00 -15.44
CA PRO A 98 -6.31 -3.28 -16.33
C PRO A 98 -5.73 -2.00 -16.94
N ARG A 99 -4.43 -1.99 -17.24
CA ARG A 99 -3.74 -0.81 -17.80
C ARG A 99 -4.41 -0.27 -19.08
N SER A 100 -4.92 -1.14 -19.95
CA SER A 100 -5.66 -0.75 -21.17
C SER A 100 -6.90 0.10 -20.87
N ASP A 101 -7.53 -0.14 -19.73
CA ASP A 101 -8.79 0.49 -19.37
C ASP A 101 -8.56 1.80 -18.61
N ILE A 102 -7.41 1.94 -17.95
CA ILE A 102 -6.98 3.20 -17.34
C ILE A 102 -6.73 4.27 -18.41
N GLU A 103 -6.30 3.88 -19.61
CA GLU A 103 -6.05 4.81 -20.74
C GLU A 103 -7.30 5.62 -21.11
N TYR A 104 -8.51 5.08 -20.93
CA TYR A 104 -9.77 5.82 -21.15
C TYR A 104 -9.90 7.05 -20.23
N PHE A 105 -9.19 7.06 -19.09
CA PHE A 105 -9.17 8.15 -18.12
C PHE A 105 -8.08 9.19 -18.35
N ARG A 106 -7.20 9.01 -19.35
CA ARG A 106 -6.09 9.95 -19.59
C ARG A 106 -6.54 11.40 -19.70
N SER A 107 -7.62 11.67 -20.43
CA SER A 107 -8.13 13.04 -20.60
C SER A 107 -8.64 13.62 -19.28
N ALA A 108 -9.34 12.84 -18.47
CA ALA A 108 -9.85 13.26 -17.17
C ALA A 108 -8.70 13.50 -16.16
N LEU A 109 -7.71 12.61 -16.14
CA LEU A 109 -6.50 12.75 -15.32
C LEU A 109 -5.69 13.99 -15.71
N THR A 110 -5.53 14.23 -17.01
CA THR A 110 -4.87 15.45 -17.52
C THR A 110 -5.65 16.71 -17.14
N HIS A 111 -6.99 16.65 -17.15
CA HIS A 111 -7.81 17.75 -16.68
C HIS A 111 -7.54 18.07 -15.20
N LEU A 112 -7.44 17.03 -14.35
CA LEU A 112 -7.16 17.16 -12.92
C LEU A 112 -5.76 17.70 -12.61
N THR A 113 -4.72 17.39 -13.41
CA THR A 113 -3.37 17.94 -13.20
C THR A 113 -3.27 19.43 -13.50
N THR A 114 -4.18 19.97 -14.30
CA THR A 114 -4.22 21.41 -14.66
C THR A 114 -5.09 22.25 -13.72
N SER A 115 -5.66 21.63 -12.67
CA SER A 115 -6.53 22.34 -11.72
C SER A 115 -5.79 23.53 -11.09
N PRO A 116 -6.34 24.77 -11.16
CA PRO A 116 -5.71 25.97 -10.63
C PRO A 116 -5.69 26.04 -9.09
N LEU A 117 -6.06 24.95 -8.41
CA LEU A 117 -6.22 24.87 -6.98
C LEU A 117 -4.96 24.26 -6.36
N GLY A 118 -4.02 25.11 -5.94
CA GLY A 118 -2.91 24.70 -5.04
C GLY A 118 -3.36 24.27 -3.64
N ARG A 119 -4.59 23.74 -3.50
CA ARG A 119 -5.20 23.22 -2.28
C ARG A 119 -5.41 21.72 -2.29
N LEU A 120 -5.39 21.07 -3.46
CA LEU A 120 -5.55 19.62 -3.63
C LEU A 120 -4.30 19.00 -4.26
N ASP A 121 -3.13 19.31 -3.69
CA ASP A 121 -1.82 18.81 -4.17
C ASP A 121 -1.81 17.28 -4.32
N TRP A 122 -2.58 16.56 -3.51
CA TRP A 122 -2.69 15.10 -3.57
C TRP A 122 -3.43 14.61 -4.82
N VAL A 123 -4.46 15.32 -5.30
CA VAL A 123 -5.19 14.98 -6.54
C VAL A 123 -4.28 15.20 -7.75
N ASN A 124 -3.52 16.31 -7.73
CA ASN A 124 -2.54 16.62 -8.76
C ASN A 124 -1.43 15.55 -8.80
N SER A 125 -0.83 15.26 -7.63
CA SER A 125 0.19 14.23 -7.48
C SER A 125 -0.30 12.86 -7.94
N GLY A 126 -1.45 12.40 -7.44
CA GLY A 126 -2.02 11.11 -7.80
C GLY A 126 -2.35 11.01 -9.30
N SER A 127 -2.86 12.09 -9.90
CA SER A 127 -3.13 12.12 -11.34
C SER A 127 -1.83 12.02 -12.15
N ASN A 128 -0.78 12.72 -11.73
CA ASN A 128 0.54 12.61 -12.36
C ASN A 128 1.14 11.19 -12.20
N ASP A 129 0.93 10.53 -11.07
CA ASP A 129 1.43 9.17 -10.85
C ASP A 129 0.76 8.17 -11.80
N VAL A 130 -0.55 8.29 -11.99
CA VAL A 130 -1.29 7.45 -12.96
C VAL A 130 -0.85 7.75 -14.39
N LEU A 131 -0.68 9.03 -14.76
CA LEU A 131 -0.22 9.38 -16.10
C LEU A 131 1.20 8.87 -16.37
N ARG A 132 2.11 9.02 -15.40
CA ARG A 132 3.46 8.44 -15.46
C ARG A 132 3.41 6.93 -15.62
N TYR A 133 2.51 6.25 -14.91
CA TYR A 133 2.30 4.82 -15.06
C TYR A 133 1.85 4.42 -16.45
N LEU A 134 0.91 5.16 -17.04
CA LEU A 134 0.46 4.92 -18.41
C LEU A 134 1.57 5.15 -19.44
N ASP A 135 2.45 6.12 -19.19
CA ASP A 135 3.54 6.50 -20.11
C ASP A 135 4.82 5.66 -19.92
N ALA A 136 4.96 4.96 -18.79
CA ALA A 136 6.14 4.18 -18.46
C ALA A 136 6.28 2.94 -19.37
N SER A 137 7.38 2.86 -20.12
CA SER A 137 7.73 1.67 -20.92
C SER A 137 8.36 0.55 -20.09
N GLU A 138 8.87 0.87 -18.90
CA GLU A 138 9.57 -0.05 -17.99
C GLU A 138 9.11 0.18 -16.53
N PRO A 139 9.25 -0.85 -15.66
CA PRO A 139 8.98 -0.69 -14.23
C PRO A 139 9.84 0.39 -13.59
N TYR A 140 9.30 1.08 -12.57
CA TYR A 140 9.98 2.17 -11.90
C TYR A 140 9.74 2.16 -10.38
N THR A 141 10.67 2.77 -9.64
CA THR A 141 10.58 2.89 -8.18
C THR A 141 9.72 4.06 -7.74
N PRO A 142 9.10 3.98 -6.54
CA PRO A 142 8.35 5.10 -5.98
C PRO A 142 9.23 6.33 -5.79
N THR A 143 8.71 7.50 -6.16
CA THR A 143 9.38 8.80 -5.95
C THR A 143 8.88 9.56 -4.73
N HIS A 144 7.75 9.15 -4.15
CA HIS A 144 7.21 9.69 -2.90
C HIS A 144 6.31 8.65 -2.20
N LYS A 145 5.95 8.95 -0.95
CA LYS A 145 5.23 8.06 -0.03
C LYS A 145 3.82 7.58 -0.46
N THR A 146 3.23 8.21 -1.47
CA THR A 146 1.88 7.91 -1.96
C THR A 146 1.85 7.37 -3.39
N ASP A 147 3.01 7.15 -4.02
CA ASP A 147 3.13 6.65 -5.40
C ASP A 147 2.80 5.16 -5.48
N ASN A 148 1.51 4.83 -5.37
CA ASN A 148 1.01 3.45 -5.51
C ASN A 148 1.21 2.88 -6.90
N MET A 149 1.36 3.75 -7.91
CA MET A 149 1.48 3.31 -9.28
C MET A 149 2.85 2.75 -9.60
N SER A 150 3.90 3.21 -8.93
CA SER A 150 5.20 2.54 -8.95
C SER A 150 5.14 1.09 -8.43
N ILE A 151 4.43 0.84 -7.32
CA ILE A 151 4.26 -0.50 -6.75
C ILE A 151 3.55 -1.40 -7.77
N ARG A 152 2.49 -0.90 -8.38
CA ARG A 152 1.76 -1.61 -9.42
C ARG A 152 2.62 -1.87 -10.66
N SER A 153 3.42 -0.88 -11.08
CA SER A 153 4.37 -1.00 -12.19
C SER A 153 5.37 -2.13 -11.98
N ILE A 154 5.94 -2.24 -10.77
CA ILE A 154 6.80 -3.35 -10.38
C ILE A 154 6.00 -4.66 -10.34
N GLN A 155 4.80 -4.65 -9.77
CA GLN A 155 3.96 -5.84 -9.69
C GLN A 155 3.66 -6.45 -11.07
N GLU A 156 3.31 -5.60 -12.04
CA GLU A 156 2.92 -6.01 -13.39
C GLU A 156 4.11 -6.29 -14.31
N GLY A 157 5.26 -5.63 -14.14
CA GLY A 157 6.38 -5.75 -15.07
C GLY A 157 7.61 -6.51 -14.58
N VAL A 158 7.68 -6.87 -13.29
CA VAL A 158 8.78 -7.67 -12.73
C VAL A 158 8.28 -9.07 -12.40
N HIS A 159 8.89 -10.10 -12.98
CA HIS A 159 8.45 -11.49 -12.84
C HIS A 159 9.55 -12.45 -12.34
N SER A 160 10.80 -11.99 -12.29
CA SER A 160 11.96 -12.76 -11.84
C SER A 160 12.80 -12.01 -10.80
N SER A 161 13.62 -12.74 -10.06
CA SER A 161 14.57 -12.16 -9.12
C SER A 161 15.61 -11.28 -9.82
N GLU A 162 16.00 -11.66 -11.04
CA GLU A 162 16.92 -10.90 -11.87
C GLU A 162 16.34 -9.53 -12.25
N GLU A 163 15.07 -9.50 -12.66
CA GLU A 163 14.35 -8.25 -12.95
C GLU A 163 14.08 -7.42 -11.70
N MET A 164 13.90 -8.04 -10.52
CA MET A 164 13.66 -7.33 -9.26
C MET A 164 14.93 -6.68 -8.69
N ARG A 165 16.12 -7.22 -9.02
CA ARG A 165 17.41 -6.80 -8.46
C ARG A 165 17.69 -5.29 -8.52
N PRO A 166 17.41 -4.57 -9.62
CA PRO A 166 17.61 -3.12 -9.69
C PRO A 166 16.73 -2.33 -8.71
N PHE A 167 15.58 -2.88 -8.31
CA PHE A 167 14.60 -2.22 -7.44
C PHE A 167 14.81 -2.55 -5.96
N LEU A 168 15.63 -3.56 -5.65
CA LEU A 168 15.79 -4.14 -4.31
C LEU A 168 16.08 -3.09 -3.24
N ALA A 169 17.08 -2.23 -3.46
CA ALA A 169 17.48 -1.21 -2.49
C ALA A 169 16.34 -0.23 -2.17
N HIS A 170 15.62 0.25 -3.20
CA HIS A 170 14.48 1.14 -3.01
C HIS A 170 13.31 0.45 -2.30
N MET A 171 13.06 -0.82 -2.60
CA MET A 171 11.97 -1.57 -1.95
C MET A 171 12.29 -1.84 -0.49
N VAL A 172 13.53 -2.17 -0.16
CA VAL A 172 13.98 -2.31 1.24
C VAL A 172 13.85 -0.97 1.96
N PHE A 173 14.30 0.14 1.36
CA PHE A 173 14.14 1.48 1.92
C PHE A 173 12.66 1.81 2.22
N TRP A 174 11.77 1.68 1.24
CA TRP A 174 10.35 2.00 1.44
C TRP A 174 9.65 1.07 2.45
N MET A 175 10.10 -0.18 2.56
CA MET A 175 9.65 -1.10 3.61
C MET A 175 10.08 -0.62 5.01
N THR A 176 11.30 -0.11 5.17
CA THR A 176 11.89 0.20 6.48
C THR A 176 11.57 1.61 6.99
N THR A 177 11.41 2.59 6.10
CA THR A 177 11.12 4.00 6.47
C THR A 177 9.83 4.17 7.29
N SER A 178 9.82 5.13 8.23
CA SER A 178 8.68 5.42 9.12
C SER A 178 7.52 6.13 8.42
N GLY A 179 6.31 5.62 8.63
CA GLY A 179 5.06 6.17 8.11
C GLY A 179 4.03 5.08 7.87
N GLY A 180 3.31 4.65 8.92
CA GLY A 180 2.28 3.59 8.80
C GLY A 180 1.15 3.90 7.80
N TYR A 181 1.01 5.18 7.43
CA TYR A 181 0.03 5.68 6.47
C TYR A 181 0.56 5.77 5.03
N TRP A 182 1.82 5.41 4.79
CA TRP A 182 2.42 5.50 3.45
C TRP A 182 2.03 4.28 2.63
N LEU A 183 1.38 4.50 1.49
CA LEU A 183 0.84 3.40 0.69
C LEU A 183 1.96 2.49 0.14
N VAL A 184 3.10 3.10 -0.19
CA VAL A 184 4.31 2.38 -0.61
C VAL A 184 4.89 1.46 0.47
N ASN A 185 4.68 1.78 1.76
CA ASN A 185 5.14 0.94 2.88
C ASN A 185 4.34 -0.37 2.97
N HIS A 186 3.11 -0.40 2.48
CA HIS A 186 2.30 -1.63 2.37
C HIS A 186 2.61 -2.42 1.09
N GLY A 187 2.92 -1.71 0.00
CA GLY A 187 3.24 -2.30 -1.29
C GLY A 187 4.61 -2.95 -1.36
N ALA A 188 5.65 -2.30 -0.83
CA ALA A 188 7.03 -2.76 -0.93
C ALA A 188 7.28 -4.15 -0.28
N PRO A 189 6.79 -4.44 0.95
CA PRO A 189 6.85 -5.78 1.53
C PRO A 189 6.24 -6.84 0.61
N SER A 190 5.06 -6.55 0.04
CA SER A 190 4.37 -7.48 -0.85
C SER A 190 5.19 -7.80 -2.11
N GLN A 191 5.93 -6.82 -2.66
CA GLN A 191 6.82 -7.07 -3.79
C GLN A 191 8.08 -7.85 -3.39
N LEU A 192 8.68 -7.55 -2.25
CA LEU A 192 9.84 -8.28 -1.72
C LEU A 192 9.50 -9.74 -1.41
N ALA A 193 8.32 -10.00 -0.85
CA ALA A 193 7.85 -11.35 -0.49
C ALA A 193 7.72 -12.30 -1.70
N ARG A 194 7.54 -11.76 -2.92
CA ARG A 194 7.53 -12.55 -4.17
C ARG A 194 8.89 -13.16 -4.50
N PHE A 195 9.98 -12.57 -4.00
CA PHE A 195 11.37 -12.96 -4.28
C PHE A 195 12.17 -13.12 -2.98
N PRO A 196 11.80 -14.07 -2.10
CA PRO A 196 12.27 -14.08 -0.72
C PRO A 196 13.79 -14.28 -0.58
N ALA A 197 14.43 -15.03 -1.49
CA ALA A 197 15.88 -15.17 -1.49
C ALA A 197 16.61 -13.85 -1.79
N LEU A 198 16.10 -13.08 -2.76
CA LEU A 198 16.64 -11.75 -3.08
C LEU A 198 16.35 -10.74 -1.96
N ALA A 199 15.16 -10.82 -1.34
CA ALA A 199 14.82 -9.99 -0.21
C ALA A 199 15.77 -10.21 0.99
N VAL A 200 16.16 -11.46 1.25
CA VAL A 200 17.17 -11.79 2.27
C VAL A 200 18.50 -11.10 1.98
N ASP A 201 18.97 -11.11 0.73
CA ASP A 201 20.23 -10.43 0.35
C ASP A 201 20.15 -8.91 0.63
N GLY A 202 19.03 -8.28 0.26
CA GLY A 202 18.82 -6.84 0.48
C GLY A 202 18.69 -6.48 1.96
N ILE A 203 18.00 -7.30 2.74
CA ILE A 203 17.86 -7.11 4.19
C ILE A 203 19.20 -7.32 4.89
N LEU A 204 19.97 -8.34 4.49
CA LEU A 204 21.29 -8.57 5.06
C LEU A 204 22.19 -7.35 4.88
N TYR A 205 22.26 -6.82 3.66
CA TYR A 205 22.98 -5.59 3.35
C TYR A 205 22.54 -4.43 4.25
N HIS A 206 21.22 -4.18 4.33
CA HIS A 206 20.66 -3.12 5.15
C HIS A 206 20.92 -3.29 6.66
N LEU A 207 20.80 -4.50 7.21
CA LEU A 207 21.13 -4.78 8.61
C LEU A 207 22.63 -4.64 8.89
N HIS A 208 23.49 -4.89 7.91
CA HIS A 208 24.92 -4.65 8.03
C HIS A 208 25.24 -3.16 8.05
N GLU A 209 24.66 -2.36 7.15
CA GLU A 209 24.82 -0.89 7.16
C GLU A 209 24.37 -0.30 8.50
N LEU A 210 23.19 -0.71 8.99
CA LEU A 210 22.69 -0.29 10.31
C LEU A 210 23.66 -0.63 11.45
N ALA A 211 24.33 -1.78 11.39
CA ALA A 211 25.29 -2.20 12.41
C ALA A 211 26.62 -1.43 12.34
N GLU A 212 26.98 -0.87 11.18
CA GLU A 212 28.20 -0.06 10.98
C GLU A 212 28.00 1.40 11.38
N GLU A 213 26.78 1.93 11.30
CA GLU A 213 26.44 3.32 11.66
C GLU A 213 26.39 3.60 13.18
N GLY A 214 26.49 2.56 14.03
CA GLY A 214 26.57 2.69 15.49
C GLY A 214 25.22 2.92 16.18
N GLU A 215 25.22 3.44 17.42
CA GLU A 215 24.05 3.57 18.33
C GLU A 215 22.87 4.42 17.79
N ASN A 216 22.98 5.01 16.59
CA ASN A 216 21.89 5.71 15.89
C ASN A 216 21.08 4.79 14.97
N ILE A 217 20.97 3.50 15.29
CA ILE A 217 20.04 2.62 14.58
C ILE A 217 18.65 3.21 14.81
N GLU A 218 18.02 3.70 13.74
CA GLU A 218 16.59 3.98 13.77
C GLU A 218 15.89 2.66 14.09
N VAL A 219 15.62 2.42 15.38
CA VAL A 219 15.18 1.13 15.97
C VAL A 219 14.03 0.55 15.17
N HIS A 220 13.16 1.42 14.66
CA HIS A 220 12.02 1.05 13.84
C HIS A 220 12.38 0.41 12.48
N TRP A 221 13.50 0.77 11.83
CA TRP A 221 13.93 0.17 10.56
C TRP A 221 14.37 -1.29 10.74
N ALA A 222 15.14 -1.54 11.80
CA ALA A 222 15.56 -2.89 12.18
C ALA A 222 14.32 -3.75 12.52
N VAL A 223 13.38 -3.21 13.30
CA VAL A 223 12.13 -3.90 13.66
C VAL A 223 11.32 -4.29 12.44
N LYS A 224 11.09 -3.38 11.48
CA LYS A 224 10.33 -3.69 10.27
C LYS A 224 11.02 -4.76 9.42
N SER A 225 12.35 -4.71 9.31
CA SER A 225 13.13 -5.73 8.60
C SER A 225 12.97 -7.11 9.26
N LEU A 226 13.10 -7.17 10.59
CA LEU A 226 12.97 -8.42 11.34
C LEU A 226 11.54 -8.98 11.29
N LEU A 227 10.52 -8.11 11.38
CA LEU A 227 9.12 -8.51 11.24
C LEU A 227 8.81 -9.03 9.84
N PHE A 228 9.38 -8.43 8.80
CA PHE A 228 9.28 -8.95 7.44
C PHE A 228 9.91 -10.35 7.33
N VAL A 229 11.13 -10.54 7.86
CA VAL A 229 11.81 -11.85 7.85
C VAL A 229 10.97 -12.91 8.58
N LEU A 230 10.40 -12.54 9.72
CA LEU A 230 9.55 -13.42 10.52
C LEU A 230 8.29 -13.86 9.77
N ARG A 231 7.64 -12.93 9.05
CA ARG A 231 6.33 -13.15 8.41
C ARG A 231 6.44 -13.72 7.00
N GLU A 232 7.34 -13.18 6.19
CA GLU A 232 7.34 -13.36 4.73
C GLU A 232 8.49 -14.24 4.22
N VAL A 233 9.61 -14.33 4.95
CA VAL A 233 10.76 -15.13 4.51
C VAL A 233 10.60 -16.59 4.95
N PRO A 234 10.63 -17.58 4.04
CA PRO A 234 10.61 -19.00 4.39
C PRO A 234 11.77 -19.39 5.31
N SER A 235 11.51 -20.22 6.33
CA SER A 235 12.50 -20.55 7.38
C SER A 235 13.85 -21.06 6.86
N HIS A 236 13.87 -21.80 5.75
CA HIS A 236 15.11 -22.33 5.16
C HIS A 236 16.02 -21.26 4.54
N LEU A 237 15.50 -20.05 4.29
CA LEU A 237 16.26 -18.92 3.75
C LEU A 237 16.73 -17.94 4.85
N ARG A 238 16.36 -18.16 6.11
CA ARG A 238 16.66 -17.22 7.21
C ARG A 238 18.06 -17.38 7.78
N GLU A 239 18.66 -18.57 7.64
CA GLU A 239 19.96 -18.89 8.26
C GLU A 239 21.09 -17.90 7.92
N PRO A 240 21.23 -17.38 6.68
CA PRO A 240 22.21 -16.34 6.36
C PRO A 240 22.07 -15.05 7.19
N LEU A 241 20.88 -14.74 7.68
CA LEU A 241 20.61 -13.54 8.50
C LEU A 241 21.00 -13.73 9.97
N ARG A 242 21.21 -14.98 10.43
CA ARG A 242 21.45 -15.29 11.85
C ARG A 242 22.52 -14.40 12.50
N PRO A 243 23.72 -14.18 11.91
CA PRO A 243 24.74 -13.36 12.57
C PRO A 243 24.34 -11.90 12.75
N ALA A 244 23.51 -11.35 11.85
CA ALA A 244 22.97 -10.00 11.99
C ALA A 244 21.88 -9.95 13.07
N ILE A 245 20.98 -10.94 13.09
CA ILE A 245 19.91 -11.04 14.09
C ILE A 245 20.50 -11.23 15.49
N GLU A 246 21.51 -12.08 15.65
CA GLU A 246 22.21 -12.27 16.92
C GLU A 246 22.82 -10.97 17.43
N ARG A 247 23.47 -10.18 16.58
CA ARG A 247 23.99 -8.86 17.00
C ARG A 247 22.88 -7.94 17.50
N ILE A 248 21.76 -7.85 16.79
CA ILE A 248 20.62 -7.01 17.18
C ILE A 248 20.02 -7.47 18.51
N ALA A 249 19.94 -8.78 18.75
CA ALA A 249 19.43 -9.34 20.00
C ALA A 249 20.27 -8.95 21.24
N HIS A 250 21.52 -8.52 21.05
CA HIS A 250 22.41 -8.07 22.13
C HIS A 250 22.48 -6.55 22.28
N PHE A 251 21.75 -5.77 21.46
CA PHE A 251 21.69 -4.33 21.66
C PHE A 251 21.01 -4.00 22.99
N PRO A 252 21.50 -2.97 23.71
CA PRO A 252 20.83 -2.50 24.91
C PRO A 252 19.41 -2.07 24.55
N VAL A 253 18.44 -2.47 25.38
CA VAL A 253 17.09 -1.92 25.31
C VAL A 253 17.16 -0.59 26.05
N ASP A 254 16.99 0.53 25.35
CA ASP A 254 16.95 1.83 26.00
C ASP A 254 15.61 2.00 26.73
N ASP A 255 15.65 2.55 27.94
CA ASP A 255 14.43 2.76 28.75
C ASP A 255 13.49 3.81 28.12
N ASP A 256 13.98 4.64 27.20
CA ASP A 256 13.19 5.63 26.47
C ASP A 256 12.32 4.98 25.36
N ASP A 257 12.68 3.79 24.84
CA ASP A 257 11.85 2.99 23.91
C ASP A 257 10.57 2.44 24.59
N LEU A 258 10.46 2.58 25.92
CA LEU A 258 9.34 2.08 26.74
C LEU A 258 8.31 3.18 27.05
N ASN A 259 8.60 4.45 26.78
CA ASN A 259 7.83 5.60 27.28
C ASN A 259 7.20 6.51 26.21
N ASP A 260 7.40 6.25 24.90
CA ASP A 260 6.72 7.02 23.87
C ASP A 260 5.25 6.55 23.72
N ASP A 261 4.34 7.42 24.19
CA ASP A 261 2.88 7.29 24.26
C ASP A 261 2.16 7.13 22.90
N ASP A 262 2.88 6.94 21.79
CA ASP A 262 2.31 6.81 20.44
C ASP A 262 2.45 5.37 19.90
N ASP A 263 1.51 4.49 20.28
CA ASP A 263 1.15 3.23 19.59
C ASP A 263 2.30 2.19 19.38
N TRP A 264 3.50 2.44 19.90
CA TRP A 264 4.67 1.57 19.78
C TRP A 264 4.69 0.55 20.93
N ASP A 265 4.07 -0.61 20.71
CA ASP A 265 4.12 -1.73 21.65
C ASP A 265 5.60 -2.14 21.84
N TRP A 266 6.17 -1.86 23.02
CA TRP A 266 7.53 -2.22 23.44
C TRP A 266 7.89 -3.69 23.20
N ARG A 267 6.89 -4.57 23.05
CA ARG A 267 7.04 -5.97 22.59
C ARG A 267 7.62 -6.10 21.18
N ASN A 268 7.70 -4.99 20.45
CA ASN A 268 8.30 -4.88 19.14
C ASN A 268 9.64 -4.13 19.17
N SER A 269 10.33 -4.01 20.31
CA SER A 269 11.71 -3.50 20.30
C SER A 269 12.61 -4.42 19.45
N SER A 270 13.61 -3.84 18.79
CA SER A 270 14.47 -4.59 17.87
C SER A 270 15.13 -5.82 18.52
N PRO A 271 15.60 -5.79 19.78
CA PRO A 271 16.18 -6.97 20.42
C PRO A 271 15.15 -8.06 20.71
N GLN A 272 13.92 -7.69 21.10
CA GLN A 272 12.86 -8.66 21.40
C GLN A 272 12.36 -9.39 20.15
N VAL A 273 12.18 -8.66 19.04
CA VAL A 273 11.82 -9.27 17.75
C VAL A 273 12.96 -10.18 17.27
N ALA A 274 14.22 -9.76 17.44
CA ALA A 274 15.38 -10.58 17.10
C ALA A 274 15.44 -11.88 17.92
N LEU A 275 15.27 -11.81 19.25
CA LEU A 275 15.23 -12.99 20.12
C LEU A 275 14.10 -13.96 19.73
N ARG A 276 12.90 -13.43 19.47
CA ARG A 276 11.77 -14.24 18.98
C ARG A 276 12.10 -14.96 17.67
N LEU A 277 12.73 -14.25 16.73
CA LEU A 277 13.12 -14.81 15.44
C LEU A 277 14.17 -15.92 15.61
N LEU A 278 15.18 -15.73 16.46
CA LEU A 278 16.19 -16.75 16.77
C LEU A 278 15.56 -18.00 17.38
N MET A 279 14.67 -17.85 18.35
CA MET A 279 13.93 -18.97 18.96
C MET A 279 13.15 -19.77 17.92
N GLU A 280 12.49 -19.09 16.97
CA GLU A 280 11.76 -19.75 15.90
C GLU A 280 12.70 -20.49 14.93
N MET A 281 13.82 -19.86 14.55
CA MET A 281 14.83 -20.50 13.71
C MET A 281 15.39 -21.77 14.36
N ASP A 282 15.72 -21.73 15.65
CA ASP A 282 16.24 -22.88 16.39
C ASP A 282 15.21 -24.00 16.53
N TYR A 283 13.94 -23.66 16.77
CA TYR A 283 12.85 -24.62 16.77
C TYR A 283 12.77 -25.36 15.42
N TRP A 284 12.79 -24.65 14.29
CA TRP A 284 12.78 -25.27 12.96
C TRP A 284 13.97 -26.18 12.70
N VAL A 285 15.16 -25.82 13.19
CA VAL A 285 16.37 -26.66 13.09
C VAL A 285 16.24 -27.93 13.95
N SER A 286 15.51 -27.89 15.05
CA SER A 286 15.30 -29.07 15.93
C SER A 286 14.32 -30.11 15.36
N ILE A 287 13.46 -29.74 14.40
CA ILE A 287 12.49 -30.67 13.81
C ILE A 287 13.20 -31.70 12.91
N PRO A 288 13.02 -33.02 13.11
CA PRO A 288 13.62 -34.04 12.26
C PRO A 288 13.28 -33.84 10.77
N SER A 289 14.28 -33.98 9.89
CA SER A 289 14.16 -33.72 8.45
C SER A 289 13.01 -34.46 7.74
N ARG A 290 12.60 -35.64 8.25
CA ARG A 290 11.45 -36.41 7.76
C ARG A 290 10.09 -35.73 7.98
N MET A 291 9.99 -34.76 8.90
CA MET A 291 8.76 -34.00 9.16
C MET A 291 8.71 -32.66 8.43
N ARG A 292 9.84 -32.17 7.89
CA ARG A 292 9.92 -30.86 7.21
C ARG A 292 9.31 -30.85 5.80
N SER A 293 9.08 -32.01 5.20
CA SER A 293 8.60 -32.15 3.81
C SER A 293 7.09 -32.31 3.67
N ARG A 294 6.31 -32.13 4.75
CA ARG A 294 4.84 -32.07 4.62
C ARG A 294 4.44 -30.64 4.26
N PRO A 295 3.85 -30.39 3.08
CA PRO A 295 3.28 -29.07 2.80
C PRO A 295 2.17 -28.82 3.83
N SER A 296 2.30 -27.72 4.56
CA SER A 296 1.20 -27.14 5.32
C SER A 296 0.09 -26.79 4.33
N LYS A 297 -1.08 -27.42 4.50
CA LYS A 297 -2.31 -27.00 3.83
C LYS A 297 -2.80 -25.68 4.39
#